data_AF-A0A7Y4Q9R6-F1
#
_entry.id   AF-A0A7Y4Q9R6-F1
#
_cell.length_a   1.000
_cell.length_b   1.000
_cell.length_c   1.000
_cell.angle_alpha   90.00
_cell.angle_beta   90.00
_cell.angle_gamma   90.00
#
_symmetry.space_group_name_H-M   'P 1'
#
loop_
_entity.id
_entity.type
_entity.pdbx_description
1 polymer ?
#
loop_
_entity_poly.entity_id
_entity_poly.type
_entity_poly.pdbx_seq_one_letter_code
_entity_poly.pdbx_strand_id
1 'polypeptide(L)'
;MERLLQTLKDPSKLSLLLSALFYVGLVSSAYVLVTLPHDLVFKGGMISTGLATLVYTKLFITLIITFGLGIFAINTTNKAKKEIVVFKEKKNEATTTTNGDTAGQSSFDTQAFTRAIKGATPDQLFQVGINHICKTLDAGQGAFYLLGDIDGKRVVEMKSAFAIPFENNEPIVYELGEGLVGQCAVTGKSMLLDELPEGYTNAIVSGLGMAAPKYILIIPVKKGEVITAVLEIATFSKPTSNNQKEAEQMAKLLAEQI
;
A
#
# COMPACT_ATOMS: atom_id res chain seq x y z
N MET A 1 29.36 22.48 0.74
CA MET A 1 28.52 22.27 -0.45
C MET A 1 28.21 20.78 -0.65
N GLU A 2 29.17 19.87 -0.47
CA GLU A 2 28.98 18.41 -0.63
C GLU A 2 27.91 17.78 0.29
N ARG A 3 27.82 18.20 1.56
CA ARG A 3 26.77 17.70 2.48
C ARG A 3 25.34 18.02 2.01
N LEU A 4 25.12 19.18 1.38
CA LEU A 4 23.79 19.55 0.85
C LEU A 4 23.43 18.71 -0.38
N LEU A 5 24.39 18.48 -1.27
CA LEU A 5 24.23 17.59 -2.42
C LEU A 5 23.92 16.14 -2.01
N GLN A 6 24.52 15.67 -0.92
CA GLN A 6 24.25 14.35 -0.38
C GLN A 6 22.84 14.24 0.23
N THR A 7 22.36 15.29 0.90
CA THR A 7 20.99 15.36 1.44
C THR A 7 19.93 15.43 0.34
N LEU A 8 20.21 16.12 -0.77
CA LEU A 8 19.32 16.18 -1.94
C LEU A 8 19.15 14.82 -2.65
N LYS A 9 20.06 13.87 -2.42
CA LYS A 9 20.05 12.54 -3.03
C LYS A 9 19.32 11.49 -2.19
N ASP A 10 19.07 11.77 -0.92
CA ASP A 10 18.38 10.87 0.02
C ASP A 10 16.92 11.33 0.15
N PRO A 11 15.94 10.57 -0.39
CA PRO A 11 14.55 11.00 -0.47
C PRO A 11 13.90 11.20 0.91
N SER A 12 14.39 10.49 1.94
CA SER A 12 13.89 10.60 3.31
C SER A 12 14.36 11.90 4.01
N LYS A 13 15.62 12.29 3.79
CA LYS A 13 16.16 13.55 4.34
C LYS A 13 15.70 14.76 3.54
N LEU A 14 15.48 14.58 2.24
CA LEU A 14 14.92 15.60 1.38
C LEU A 14 13.49 15.98 1.80
N SER A 15 12.63 14.99 2.10
CA SER A 15 11.26 15.26 2.56
C SER A 15 11.23 15.97 3.91
N LEU A 16 12.09 15.56 4.85
CA LEU A 16 12.25 16.22 6.16
C LEU A 16 12.68 17.69 6.01
N LEU A 17 13.64 17.96 5.12
CA LEU A 17 14.13 19.30 4.84
C LEU A 17 13.04 20.18 4.17
N LEU A 18 12.30 19.63 3.23
CA LEU A 18 11.16 20.31 2.58
C LEU A 18 10.04 20.63 3.56
N SER A 19 9.72 19.70 4.47
CA SER A 19 8.74 19.92 5.53
C SER A 19 9.16 21.04 6.47
N ALA A 20 10.43 21.07 6.87
CA ALA A 20 10.97 22.17 7.68
C ALA A 20 10.87 23.53 6.95
N LEU A 21 11.22 23.58 5.67
CA LEU A 21 11.06 24.79 4.83
C LEU A 21 9.59 25.22 4.70
N PHE A 22 8.66 24.26 4.59
CA PHE A 22 7.23 24.54 4.55
C PHE A 22 6.75 25.21 5.85
N TYR A 23 7.17 24.70 7.02
CA TYR A 23 6.84 25.32 8.31
C TYR A 23 7.38 26.76 8.41
N VAL A 24 8.61 27.00 7.95
CA VAL A 24 9.17 28.36 7.90
C VAL A 24 8.36 29.26 6.97
N GLY A 25 7.95 28.75 5.80
CA GLY A 25 7.07 29.46 4.87
C GLY A 25 5.70 29.78 5.47
N LEU A 26 5.15 28.89 6.28
CA LEU A 26 3.86 29.08 6.97
C LEU A 26 3.95 30.19 8.03
N VAL A 27 5.02 30.20 8.84
CA VAL A 27 5.28 31.27 9.81
C VAL A 27 5.51 32.61 9.09
N SER A 28 6.29 32.62 8.01
CA SER A 28 6.50 33.82 7.18
C SER A 28 5.18 34.33 6.58
N SER A 29 4.32 33.43 6.12
CA SER A 29 3.00 33.77 5.55
C SER A 29 2.08 34.36 6.60
N ALA A 30 2.04 33.78 7.80
CA ALA A 30 1.29 34.30 8.94
C ALA A 30 1.78 35.70 9.34
N TYR A 31 3.10 35.92 9.36
CA TYR A 31 3.68 37.23 9.63
C TYR A 31 3.23 38.27 8.59
N VAL A 32 3.32 37.95 7.30
CA VAL A 32 2.89 38.84 6.21
C VAL A 32 1.40 39.17 6.33
N LEU A 33 0.56 38.21 6.72
CA LEU A 33 -0.87 38.40 6.89
C LEU A 33 -1.19 39.37 8.05
N VAL A 34 -0.48 39.24 9.17
CA VAL A 34 -0.65 40.13 10.34
C VAL A 34 -0.17 41.55 10.02
N THR A 35 0.93 41.69 9.27
CA THR A 35 1.44 43.01 8.87
C THR A 35 0.72 43.62 7.68
N LEU A 36 -0.15 42.86 7.00
CA LEU A 36 -0.81 43.28 5.77
C LEU A 36 -1.63 44.58 5.92
N PRO A 37 -2.47 44.77 6.96
CA PRO A 37 -3.25 46.00 7.11
C PRO A 37 -2.35 47.22 7.30
N HIS A 38 -1.28 47.07 8.10
CA HIS A 38 -0.29 48.10 8.31
C HIS A 38 0.46 48.43 7.00
N ASP A 39 0.92 47.40 6.28
CA ASP A 39 1.63 47.60 5.01
C ASP A 39 0.74 48.22 3.92
N LEU A 40 -0.56 47.90 3.89
CA LEU A 40 -1.50 48.53 2.96
C LEU A 40 -1.70 50.03 3.26
N VAL A 41 -1.82 50.41 4.52
CA VAL A 41 -2.01 51.81 4.92
C VAL A 41 -0.74 52.63 4.73
N PHE A 42 0.42 52.11 5.16
CA PHE A 42 1.67 52.88 5.25
C PHE A 42 2.61 52.70 4.06
N LYS A 43 2.62 51.53 3.40
CA LYS A 43 3.48 51.27 2.21
C LYS A 43 2.70 51.24 0.91
N GLY A 44 1.46 50.76 0.93
CA GLY A 44 0.54 50.80 -0.20
C GLY A 44 0.08 52.22 -0.54
N GLY A 45 0.10 53.12 0.46
CA GLY A 45 -0.40 54.48 0.36
C GLY A 45 -1.92 54.47 0.20
N MET A 46 -2.66 55.23 1.03
CA MET A 46 -4.13 55.14 1.13
C MET A 46 -4.92 55.32 -0.19
N ILE A 47 -4.28 55.72 -1.31
CA ILE A 47 -4.96 56.03 -2.58
C ILE A 47 -4.12 55.68 -3.84
N SER A 48 -2.96 55.00 -3.73
CA SER A 48 -2.11 54.68 -4.90
C SER A 48 -2.28 53.21 -5.33
N THR A 49 -2.97 52.99 -6.45
CA THR A 49 -3.27 51.65 -6.98
C THR A 49 -2.01 50.81 -7.22
N GLY A 50 -0.92 51.40 -7.73
CA GLY A 50 0.30 50.67 -8.05
C GLY A 50 1.09 50.17 -6.83
N LEU A 51 1.12 50.94 -5.73
CA LEU A 51 1.84 50.55 -4.51
C LEU A 51 1.05 49.49 -3.72
N ALA A 52 -0.27 49.57 -3.71
CA ALA A 52 -1.12 48.51 -3.17
C ALA A 52 -0.94 47.18 -3.94
N THR A 53 -0.84 47.24 -5.29
CA THR A 53 -0.55 46.05 -6.10
C THR A 53 0.73 45.34 -5.66
N LEU A 54 1.82 46.08 -5.38
CA LEU A 54 3.08 45.48 -4.90
C LEU A 54 2.92 44.74 -3.57
N VAL A 55 2.11 45.26 -2.65
CA VAL A 55 1.83 44.62 -1.35
C VAL A 55 1.05 43.31 -1.55
N TYR A 56 0.02 43.32 -2.39
CA TYR A 56 -0.75 42.10 -2.71
C TYR A 56 0.08 41.09 -3.50
N THR A 57 0.89 41.52 -4.47
CA THR A 57 1.78 40.63 -5.22
C THR A 57 2.76 39.90 -4.29
N LYS A 58 3.32 40.59 -3.29
CA LYS A 58 4.19 39.96 -2.28
C LYS A 58 3.45 38.91 -1.46
N LEU A 59 2.21 39.18 -1.03
CA LEU A 59 1.36 38.23 -0.32
C LEU A 59 1.10 36.97 -1.17
N PHE A 60 0.64 37.14 -2.41
CA PHE A 60 0.31 36.02 -3.29
C PHE A 60 1.53 35.17 -3.63
N ILE A 61 2.69 35.77 -3.92
CA ILE A 61 3.93 35.03 -4.18
C ILE A 61 4.32 34.19 -2.95
N THR A 62 4.25 34.76 -1.75
CA THR A 62 4.61 34.07 -0.50
C THR A 62 3.69 32.86 -0.26
N LEU A 63 2.39 33.02 -0.49
CA LEU A 63 1.43 31.92 -0.38
C LEU A 63 1.68 30.84 -1.43
N ILE A 64 1.84 31.20 -2.70
CA ILE A 64 2.04 30.25 -3.80
C ILE A 64 3.31 29.41 -3.57
N ILE A 65 4.42 30.04 -3.17
CA ILE A 65 5.67 29.34 -2.87
C ILE A 65 5.49 28.38 -1.68
N THR A 66 4.82 28.84 -0.62
CA THR A 66 4.60 28.02 0.58
C THR A 66 3.75 26.80 0.26
N PHE A 67 2.59 26.97 -0.39
CA PHE A 67 1.73 25.85 -0.78
C PHE A 67 2.40 24.93 -1.80
N GLY A 68 3.13 25.48 -2.77
CA GLY A 68 3.88 24.70 -3.76
C GLY A 68 4.94 23.80 -3.14
N LEU A 69 5.71 24.32 -2.17
CA LEU A 69 6.68 23.53 -1.39
C LEU A 69 5.98 22.41 -0.60
N GLY A 70 4.82 22.68 -0.01
CA GLY A 70 4.02 21.68 0.71
C GLY A 70 3.55 20.53 -0.18
N ILE A 71 2.95 20.84 -1.33
CA ILE A 71 2.51 19.84 -2.31
C ILE A 71 3.70 19.03 -2.83
N PHE A 72 4.82 19.69 -3.12
CA PHE A 72 6.03 19.02 -3.59
C PHE A 72 6.65 18.09 -2.52
N ALA A 73 6.60 18.47 -1.24
CA ALA A 73 7.03 17.65 -0.11
C ALA A 73 6.17 16.38 0.02
N ILE A 74 4.85 16.52 -0.08
CA ILE A 74 3.90 15.40 -0.02
C ILE A 74 4.14 14.45 -1.20
N ASN A 75 4.26 14.97 -2.42
CA ASN A 75 4.51 14.16 -3.62
C ASN A 75 5.85 13.41 -3.55
N THR A 76 6.90 14.06 -3.03
CA THR A 76 8.22 13.43 -2.85
C THR A 76 8.15 12.32 -1.77
N THR A 77 7.41 12.55 -0.69
CA THR A 77 7.20 11.54 0.37
C THR A 77 6.43 10.32 -0.14
N ASN A 78 5.40 10.55 -0.96
CA ASN A 78 4.62 9.47 -1.57
C ASN A 78 5.47 8.62 -2.54
N LYS A 79 6.42 9.23 -3.26
CA LYS A 79 7.39 8.51 -4.11
C LYS A 79 8.41 7.72 -3.27
N ALA A 80 8.92 8.29 -2.18
CA ALA A 80 9.88 7.63 -1.30
C ALA A 80 9.31 6.38 -0.62
N LYS A 81 8.02 6.40 -0.22
CA LYS A 81 7.32 5.21 0.31
C LYS A 81 7.21 4.08 -0.73
N LYS A 82 7.19 4.37 -2.04
CA LYS A 82 7.21 3.36 -3.10
C LYS A 82 8.59 2.71 -3.32
N GLU A 83 9.70 3.43 -3.10
CA GLU A 83 11.05 2.92 -3.36
C GLU A 83 11.67 2.08 -2.22
N ILE A 84 11.30 2.30 -0.95
CA ILE A 84 11.90 1.58 0.19
C ILE A 84 11.42 0.11 0.30
N VAL A 85 10.38 -0.27 -0.45
CA VAL A 85 9.85 -1.65 -0.47
C VAL A 85 10.74 -2.60 -1.32
N VAL A 86 11.76 -2.10 -2.00
CA VAL A 86 12.65 -2.92 -2.83
C VAL A 86 13.76 -3.55 -1.98
N PHE A 87 13.54 -4.83 -1.67
CA PHE A 87 14.56 -5.86 -1.47
C PHE A 87 15.41 -5.78 -0.19
N LYS A 88 15.04 -6.62 0.78
CA LYS A 88 16.04 -7.29 1.64
C LYS A 88 15.75 -8.78 1.66
N GLU A 89 16.36 -9.50 0.73
CA GLU A 89 16.35 -10.96 0.71
C GLU A 89 17.09 -11.47 1.96
N LYS A 90 16.37 -12.19 2.84
CA LYS A 90 16.97 -12.95 3.93
C LYS A 90 16.85 -14.44 3.59
N LYS A 91 17.93 -15.00 3.06
CA LYS A 91 18.20 -16.45 3.08
C LYS A 91 18.25 -16.92 4.53
N ASN A 92 17.58 -18.03 4.84
CA ASN A 92 17.91 -19.02 5.88
C ASN A 92 17.05 -20.26 5.56
N GLU A 93 17.61 -21.28 4.92
CA GLU A 93 18.29 -22.44 5.53
C GLU A 93 17.34 -23.38 6.27
N ALA A 94 17.23 -24.57 5.70
CA ALA A 94 16.42 -25.68 6.17
C ALA A 94 16.93 -26.21 7.50
N THR A 95 16.03 -26.42 8.45
CA THR A 95 16.28 -27.31 9.58
C THR A 95 15.26 -28.44 9.53
N THR A 96 15.77 -29.63 9.21
CA THR A 96 15.11 -30.91 9.38
C THR A 96 14.94 -31.17 10.88
N THR A 97 13.70 -31.30 11.34
CA THR A 97 13.40 -32.07 12.55
C THR A 97 12.20 -32.96 12.26
N THR A 98 12.47 -34.26 12.36
CA THR A 98 11.55 -35.37 12.14
C THR A 98 10.63 -35.57 13.35
N ASN A 99 9.45 -36.11 13.05
CA ASN A 99 8.51 -36.88 13.89
C ASN A 99 7.29 -36.13 14.45
N GLY A 100 6.10 -36.64 14.06
CA GLY A 100 4.83 -36.40 14.74
C GLY A 100 3.65 -36.28 13.78
N ASP A 101 3.01 -37.42 13.49
CA ASP A 101 1.82 -37.57 12.64
C ASP A 101 0.68 -36.58 12.94
N THR A 102 0.14 -35.93 11.90
CA THR A 102 -1.33 -35.78 11.71
C THR A 102 -1.65 -35.46 10.23
N ALA A 103 -1.47 -36.44 9.35
CA ALA A 103 -2.10 -36.41 8.02
C ALA A 103 -3.60 -36.74 8.17
N GLY A 104 -4.43 -35.72 8.45
CA GLY A 104 -5.86 -35.96 8.66
C GLY A 104 -6.80 -34.77 8.47
N GLN A 105 -6.30 -33.53 8.35
CA GLN A 105 -7.17 -32.34 8.42
C GLN A 105 -7.25 -31.51 7.12
N SER A 106 -6.22 -31.56 6.25
CA SER A 106 -6.17 -30.77 5.00
C SER A 106 -7.14 -31.22 3.90
N SER A 107 -7.64 -32.46 3.96
CA SER A 107 -8.54 -32.98 2.91
C SER A 107 -9.98 -32.48 3.05
N PHE A 108 -10.42 -32.08 4.23
CA PHE A 108 -11.83 -31.72 4.44
C PHE A 108 -12.12 -30.28 3.98
N ASP A 109 -11.23 -29.33 4.28
CA ASP A 109 -11.46 -27.93 3.92
C ASP A 109 -11.31 -27.69 2.41
N THR A 110 -10.34 -28.34 1.77
CA THR A 110 -10.12 -28.25 0.32
C THR A 110 -11.34 -28.68 -0.51
N GLN A 111 -12.09 -29.69 -0.06
CA GLN A 111 -13.31 -30.14 -0.75
C GLN A 111 -14.46 -29.15 -0.61
N ALA A 112 -14.66 -28.62 0.61
CA ALA A 112 -15.65 -27.58 0.87
C ALA A 112 -15.35 -26.33 0.05
N PHE A 113 -14.08 -25.92 0.00
CA PHE A 113 -13.60 -24.83 -0.83
C PHE A 113 -13.88 -25.06 -2.32
N THR A 114 -13.50 -26.23 -2.85
CA THR A 114 -13.73 -26.58 -4.26
C THR A 114 -15.22 -26.51 -4.62
N ARG A 115 -16.10 -27.00 -3.73
CA ARG A 115 -17.55 -26.93 -3.92
C ARG A 115 -18.03 -25.48 -3.91
N ALA A 116 -17.53 -24.65 -2.99
CA ALA A 116 -17.90 -23.25 -2.89
C ALA A 116 -17.54 -22.47 -4.16
N ILE A 117 -16.31 -22.62 -4.66
CA ILE A 117 -15.86 -21.90 -5.87
C ILE A 117 -16.53 -22.41 -7.16
N LYS A 118 -16.81 -23.72 -7.27
CA LYS A 118 -17.53 -24.28 -8.43
C LYS A 118 -19.02 -23.92 -8.46
N GLY A 119 -19.60 -23.64 -7.30
CA GLY A 119 -20.99 -23.20 -7.18
C GLY A 119 -21.17 -21.68 -7.34
N ALA A 120 -20.07 -20.91 -7.36
CA ALA A 120 -20.12 -19.46 -7.49
C ALA A 120 -20.34 -19.03 -8.95
N THR A 121 -21.05 -17.92 -9.15
CA THR A 121 -21.11 -17.27 -10.45
C THR A 121 -19.76 -16.58 -10.75
N PRO A 122 -19.43 -16.27 -12.02
CA PRO A 122 -18.19 -15.57 -12.36
C PRO A 122 -17.95 -14.29 -11.55
N ASP A 123 -19.02 -13.50 -11.34
CA ASP A 123 -18.94 -12.24 -10.58
C ASP A 123 -18.68 -12.46 -9.08
N GLN A 124 -19.03 -13.64 -8.54
CA GLN A 124 -18.89 -13.97 -7.13
C GLN A 124 -17.65 -14.80 -6.82
N LEU A 125 -17.04 -15.42 -7.84
CA LEU A 125 -15.95 -16.38 -7.70
C LEU A 125 -14.82 -15.85 -6.80
N PHE A 126 -14.33 -14.64 -7.09
CA PHE A 126 -13.22 -14.05 -6.35
C PHE A 126 -13.60 -13.70 -4.92
N GLN A 127 -14.84 -13.26 -4.68
CA GLN A 127 -15.31 -12.92 -3.34
C GLN A 127 -15.54 -14.17 -2.48
N VAL A 128 -16.12 -15.23 -3.06
CA VAL A 128 -16.29 -16.53 -2.38
C VAL A 128 -14.92 -17.12 -2.06
N GLY A 129 -14.00 -17.08 -3.01
CA GLY A 129 -12.62 -17.55 -2.85
C GLY A 129 -11.90 -16.87 -1.69
N ILE A 130 -11.82 -15.54 -1.70
CA ILE A 130 -11.09 -14.80 -0.66
C ILE A 130 -11.73 -14.95 0.72
N ASN A 131 -13.07 -14.98 0.79
CA ASN A 131 -13.80 -15.15 2.05
C ASN A 131 -13.49 -16.51 2.70
N HIS A 132 -13.46 -17.57 1.90
CA HIS A 132 -13.20 -18.92 2.41
C HIS A 132 -11.75 -19.04 2.86
N ILE A 133 -10.80 -18.61 2.02
CA ILE A 133 -9.36 -18.61 2.35
C ILE A 133 -9.10 -17.84 3.65
N CYS A 134 -9.67 -16.64 3.80
CA CYS A 134 -9.46 -15.83 4.99
C CYS A 134 -10.02 -16.51 6.24
N LYS A 135 -11.18 -17.17 6.16
CA LYS A 135 -11.77 -17.91 7.29
C LYS A 135 -10.95 -19.14 7.67
N THR A 136 -10.48 -19.91 6.69
CA THR A 136 -9.63 -21.09 6.90
C THR A 136 -8.34 -20.73 7.63
N LEU A 137 -7.75 -19.59 7.27
CA LEU A 137 -6.45 -19.16 7.80
C LEU A 137 -6.55 -18.26 9.04
N ASP A 138 -7.76 -18.02 9.56
CA ASP A 138 -8.02 -17.02 10.61
C ASP A 138 -7.39 -15.65 10.28
N ALA A 139 -7.52 -15.25 9.01
CA ALA A 139 -7.00 -14.01 8.48
C ALA A 139 -7.90 -12.84 8.82
N GLY A 140 -7.27 -11.73 9.20
CA GLY A 140 -7.97 -10.50 9.49
C GLY A 140 -8.33 -9.71 8.24
N GLN A 141 -7.51 -9.79 7.19
CA GLN A 141 -7.72 -9.13 5.90
C GLN A 141 -7.25 -10.03 4.75
N GLY A 142 -7.79 -9.79 3.56
CA GLY A 142 -7.26 -10.40 2.34
C GLY A 142 -7.70 -9.69 1.08
N ALA A 143 -6.94 -9.87 0.00
CA ALA A 143 -7.21 -9.33 -1.31
C ALA A 143 -6.87 -10.35 -2.40
N PHE A 144 -7.66 -10.32 -3.48
CA PHE A 144 -7.43 -11.10 -4.69
C PHE A 144 -7.15 -10.14 -5.85
N TYR A 145 -6.00 -10.32 -6.50
CA TYR A 145 -5.58 -9.52 -7.65
C TYR A 145 -5.52 -10.37 -8.90
N LEU A 146 -6.21 -9.98 -9.96
CA LEU A 146 -6.19 -10.66 -11.25
C LEU A 146 -5.16 -10.00 -12.17
N LEU A 147 -4.32 -10.81 -12.85
CA LEU A 147 -3.48 -10.27 -13.91
C LEU A 147 -4.34 -9.84 -15.10
N GLY A 148 -4.03 -8.67 -15.65
CA GLY A 148 -4.68 -8.14 -16.83
C GLY A 148 -3.76 -7.24 -17.64
N ASP A 149 -4.36 -6.56 -18.60
CA ASP A 149 -3.72 -5.52 -19.39
C ASP A 149 -4.60 -4.27 -19.35
N ILE A 150 -3.98 -3.12 -19.04
CA ILE A 150 -4.62 -1.81 -19.09
C ILE A 150 -3.71 -0.92 -19.92
N ASP A 151 -4.25 -0.38 -21.02
CA ASP A 151 -3.54 0.50 -21.95
C ASP A 151 -2.18 -0.05 -22.46
N GLY A 152 -2.10 -1.37 -22.70
CA GLY A 152 -0.89 -2.05 -23.19
C GLY A 152 0.14 -2.32 -22.10
N LYS A 153 -0.21 -2.11 -20.82
CA LYS A 153 0.63 -2.43 -19.67
C LYS A 153 0.06 -3.62 -18.93
N ARG A 154 0.92 -4.59 -18.63
CA ARG A 154 0.57 -5.71 -17.76
C ARG A 154 0.46 -5.24 -16.31
N VAL A 155 -0.67 -5.53 -15.70
CA VAL A 155 -1.00 -5.09 -14.35
C VAL A 155 -1.60 -6.23 -13.53
N VAL A 156 -1.64 -6.04 -12.22
CA VAL A 156 -2.47 -6.80 -11.28
C VAL A 156 -3.53 -5.86 -10.70
N GLU A 157 -4.80 -6.19 -10.93
CA GLU A 157 -5.96 -5.40 -10.48
C GLU A 157 -6.71 -6.15 -9.39
N MET A 158 -7.02 -5.47 -8.29
CA MET A 158 -7.79 -6.06 -7.21
C MET A 158 -9.24 -6.30 -7.64
N LYS A 159 -9.71 -7.55 -7.54
CA LYS A 159 -11.08 -7.96 -7.91
C LYS A 159 -11.97 -8.26 -6.71
N SER A 160 -11.39 -8.63 -5.57
CA SER A 160 -12.14 -8.84 -4.34
C SER A 160 -11.27 -8.58 -3.12
N ALA A 161 -11.91 -8.31 -1.99
CA ALA A 161 -11.24 -8.11 -0.71
C ALA A 161 -12.08 -8.64 0.45
N PHE A 162 -11.41 -8.90 1.57
CA PHE A 162 -11.98 -9.30 2.85
C PHE A 162 -11.52 -8.30 3.92
N ALA A 163 -12.47 -7.60 4.54
CA ALA A 163 -12.24 -6.64 5.64
C ALA A 163 -11.19 -5.55 5.35
N ILE A 164 -11.01 -5.17 4.09
CA ILE A 164 -10.18 -4.04 3.67
C ILE A 164 -11.06 -2.79 3.53
N PRO A 165 -10.77 -1.69 4.25
CA PRO A 165 -11.49 -0.43 4.06
C PRO A 165 -11.11 0.20 2.72
N PHE A 166 -12.10 0.67 1.98
CA PHE A 166 -11.92 1.41 0.74
C PHE A 166 -12.10 2.90 1.03
N GLU A 167 -11.04 3.69 0.84
CA GLU A 167 -11.13 5.14 1.06
C GLU A 167 -11.84 5.84 -0.11
N ASN A 168 -11.65 5.34 -1.33
CA ASN A 168 -12.21 5.89 -2.56
C ASN A 168 -12.70 4.76 -3.49
N ASN A 169 -13.61 5.05 -4.41
CA ASN A 169 -14.12 4.09 -5.39
C ASN A 169 -13.15 3.88 -6.59
N GLU A 170 -11.86 4.13 -6.39
CA GLU A 170 -10.83 3.98 -7.41
C GLU A 170 -10.33 2.54 -7.46
N PRO A 171 -10.10 1.97 -8.66
CA PRO A 171 -9.52 0.64 -8.80
C PRO A 171 -8.10 0.59 -8.20
N ILE A 172 -7.83 -0.43 -7.37
CA ILE A 172 -6.48 -0.70 -6.90
C ILE A 172 -5.76 -1.54 -7.95
N VAL A 173 -4.76 -0.93 -8.60
CA VAL A 173 -3.99 -1.51 -9.70
C VAL A 173 -2.50 -1.30 -9.43
N TYR A 174 -1.70 -2.33 -9.69
CA TYR A 174 -0.23 -2.25 -9.67
C TYR A 174 0.34 -2.76 -11.00
N GLU A 175 1.36 -2.09 -11.53
CA GLU A 175 2.10 -2.63 -12.67
C GLU A 175 2.92 -3.88 -12.25
N LEU A 176 3.28 -4.74 -13.20
CA LEU A 176 4.19 -5.86 -12.88
C LEU A 176 5.53 -5.34 -12.33
N GLY A 177 5.97 -5.91 -11.21
CA GLY A 177 7.14 -5.45 -10.46
C GLY A 177 6.90 -4.25 -9.55
N GLU A 178 5.72 -3.62 -9.59
CA GLU A 178 5.34 -2.56 -8.66
C GLU A 178 4.80 -3.16 -7.35
N GLY A 179 5.36 -2.72 -6.24
CA GLY A 179 4.96 -3.21 -4.92
C GLY A 179 5.18 -4.72 -4.76
N LEU A 180 4.75 -5.27 -3.62
CA LEU A 180 4.96 -6.69 -3.34
C LEU A 180 4.04 -7.59 -4.17
N VAL A 181 2.81 -7.14 -4.44
CA VAL A 181 1.85 -7.89 -5.27
C VAL A 181 2.35 -7.98 -6.72
N GLY A 182 2.78 -6.85 -7.31
CA GLY A 182 3.38 -6.85 -8.65
C GLY A 182 4.70 -7.62 -8.71
N GLN A 183 5.52 -7.56 -7.65
CA GLN A 183 6.76 -8.36 -7.56
C GLN A 183 6.47 -9.86 -7.43
N CYS A 184 5.43 -10.25 -6.69
CA CYS A 184 4.96 -11.64 -6.63
C CYS A 184 4.55 -12.13 -8.02
N ALA A 185 3.82 -11.31 -8.77
CA ALA A 185 3.41 -11.62 -10.13
C ALA A 185 4.58 -11.78 -11.11
N VAL A 186 5.71 -11.11 -10.88
CA VAL A 186 6.93 -11.28 -11.69
C VAL A 186 7.74 -12.51 -11.26
N THR A 187 7.93 -12.69 -9.96
CA THR A 187 8.82 -13.74 -9.42
C THR A 187 8.16 -15.10 -9.39
N GLY A 188 6.83 -15.15 -9.28
CA GLY A 188 6.09 -16.39 -9.08
C GLY A 188 6.44 -17.11 -7.78
N LYS A 189 6.93 -16.39 -6.76
CA LYS A 189 7.30 -16.96 -5.46
C LYS A 189 6.41 -16.42 -4.36
N SER A 190 5.93 -17.31 -3.50
CA SER A 190 5.24 -16.92 -2.27
C SER A 190 6.18 -16.14 -1.36
N MET A 191 5.64 -15.15 -0.65
CA MET A 191 6.38 -14.32 0.30
C MET A 191 5.61 -14.24 1.62
N LEU A 192 6.29 -14.49 2.73
CA LEU A 192 5.78 -14.22 4.07
C LEU A 192 6.55 -13.04 4.64
N LEU A 193 5.83 -11.95 4.90
CA LEU A 193 6.35 -10.79 5.58
C LEU A 193 6.04 -10.91 7.07
N ASP A 194 7.09 -10.84 7.88
CA ASP A 194 7.03 -10.61 9.32
C ASP A 194 7.64 -9.24 9.66
N GLU A 195 7.43 -8.78 10.91
CA GLU A 195 7.96 -7.50 11.41
C GLU A 195 7.54 -6.28 10.58
N LEU A 196 6.24 -6.19 10.25
CA LEU A 196 5.70 -5.07 9.49
C LEU A 196 5.93 -3.73 10.22
N PRO A 197 6.37 -2.67 9.51
CA PRO A 197 6.48 -1.34 10.08
C PRO A 197 5.16 -0.84 10.67
N GLU A 198 5.23 0.07 11.63
CA GLU A 198 4.04 0.71 12.19
C GLU A 198 3.25 1.43 11.09
N GLY A 199 1.93 1.20 11.05
CA GLY A 199 1.05 1.76 10.03
C GLY A 199 1.17 1.14 8.64
N TYR A 200 1.83 -0.02 8.49
CA TYR A 200 1.94 -0.72 7.22
C TYR A 200 0.60 -1.31 6.74
N THR A 201 -0.17 -1.91 7.65
CA THR A 201 -1.52 -2.42 7.37
C THR A 201 -2.57 -1.52 8.00
N ASN A 202 -3.70 -1.39 7.31
CA ASN A 202 -4.88 -0.74 7.89
C ASN A 202 -5.41 -1.59 9.04
N ALA A 203 -5.73 -0.94 10.16
CA ALA A 203 -6.34 -1.62 11.29
C ALA A 203 -7.71 -2.20 10.90
N ILE A 204 -7.97 -3.43 11.32
CA ILE A 204 -9.30 -4.02 11.27
C ILE A 204 -10.11 -3.36 12.36
N VAL A 205 -11.26 -2.81 11.99
CA VAL A 205 -12.17 -2.11 12.91
C VAL A 205 -13.35 -3.00 13.21
N SER A 206 -13.65 -3.18 14.49
CA SER A 206 -14.85 -3.84 15.00
C SER A 206 -15.58 -2.90 15.96
N GLY A 207 -16.82 -3.25 16.32
CA GLY A 207 -17.56 -2.52 17.34
C GLY A 207 -16.92 -2.54 18.73
N LEU A 208 -15.94 -3.42 18.96
CA LEU A 208 -15.23 -3.56 20.25
C LEU A 208 -13.84 -2.92 20.26
N GLY A 209 -13.32 -2.51 19.11
CA GLY A 209 -11.98 -1.94 19.00
C GLY A 209 -11.33 -2.19 17.64
N MET A 210 -10.05 -1.85 17.55
CA MET A 210 -9.27 -1.96 16.31
C MET A 210 -7.90 -2.57 16.55
N ALA A 211 -7.43 -3.36 15.59
CA ALA A 211 -6.10 -3.97 15.63
C ALA A 211 -5.55 -4.19 14.22
N ALA A 212 -4.24 -4.00 14.05
CA ALA A 212 -3.54 -4.23 12.78
C ALA A 212 -2.99 -5.68 12.71
N PRO A 213 -3.15 -6.38 11.57
CA PRO A 213 -2.45 -7.64 11.29
C PRO A 213 -0.93 -7.46 11.37
N LYS A 214 -0.21 -8.50 11.80
CA LYS A 214 1.25 -8.48 12.01
C LYS A 214 2.05 -9.22 10.96
N TYR A 215 1.37 -10.03 10.14
CA TYR A 215 1.98 -10.87 9.12
C TYR A 215 1.19 -10.74 7.82
N ILE A 216 1.89 -10.77 6.68
CA ILE A 216 1.27 -10.79 5.35
C ILE A 216 1.85 -11.94 4.56
N LEU A 217 0.97 -12.78 4.02
CA LEU A 217 1.29 -13.86 3.11
C LEU A 217 0.84 -13.47 1.70
N ILE A 218 1.76 -13.42 0.76
CA ILE A 218 1.52 -13.08 -0.65
C ILE A 218 1.80 -14.32 -1.47
N ILE A 219 0.81 -14.79 -2.23
CA ILE A 219 0.84 -16.08 -2.92
C ILE A 219 0.54 -15.87 -4.41
N PRO A 220 1.39 -16.35 -5.32
CA PRO A 220 1.07 -16.36 -6.74
C PRO A 220 0.01 -17.43 -7.04
N VAL A 221 -1.03 -17.04 -7.75
CA VAL A 221 -2.06 -17.96 -8.26
C VAL A 221 -1.62 -18.42 -9.63
N LYS A 222 -1.39 -19.73 -9.79
CA LYS A 222 -0.79 -20.31 -11.00
C LYS A 222 -1.67 -21.38 -11.63
N LYS A 223 -1.86 -21.27 -12.95
CA LYS A 223 -2.45 -22.31 -13.80
C LYS A 223 -1.32 -22.97 -14.58
N GLY A 224 -0.88 -24.13 -14.12
CA GLY A 224 0.41 -24.70 -14.53
C GLY A 224 1.57 -23.77 -14.12
N GLU A 225 2.41 -23.38 -15.07
CA GLU A 225 3.53 -22.44 -14.86
C GLU A 225 3.14 -20.97 -15.09
N VAL A 226 1.92 -20.70 -15.55
CA VAL A 226 1.45 -19.35 -15.87
C VAL A 226 0.82 -18.73 -14.63
N ILE A 227 1.32 -17.57 -14.21
CA ILE A 227 0.73 -16.78 -13.13
C ILE A 227 -0.47 -16.02 -13.69
N THR A 228 -1.64 -16.24 -13.09
CA THR A 228 -2.91 -15.64 -13.52
C THR A 228 -3.44 -14.62 -12.52
N ALA A 229 -3.01 -14.71 -11.26
CA ALA A 229 -3.44 -13.83 -10.19
C ALA A 229 -2.43 -13.81 -9.03
N VAL A 230 -2.69 -12.96 -8.04
CA VAL A 230 -1.96 -12.90 -6.77
C VAL A 230 -2.97 -12.81 -5.62
N LEU A 231 -2.74 -13.57 -4.56
CA LEU A 231 -3.45 -13.49 -3.30
C LEU A 231 -2.59 -12.77 -2.27
N GLU A 232 -3.19 -11.89 -1.50
CA GLU A 232 -2.55 -11.25 -0.35
C GLU A 232 -3.43 -11.46 0.89
N ILE A 233 -2.83 -11.95 1.98
CA ILE A 233 -3.57 -12.41 3.16
C ILE A 233 -2.86 -11.90 4.41
N ALA A 234 -3.53 -11.09 5.21
CA ALA A 234 -2.97 -10.54 6.43
C ALA A 234 -3.54 -11.22 7.68
N THR A 235 -2.65 -11.65 8.58
CA THR A 235 -2.99 -12.45 9.77
C THR A 235 -2.43 -11.80 11.04
N PHE A 236 -3.10 -12.02 12.18
CA PHE A 236 -2.63 -11.54 13.48
C PHE A 236 -1.52 -12.42 14.06
N SER A 237 -1.55 -13.71 13.73
CA SER A 237 -0.63 -14.75 14.19
C SER A 237 0.20 -15.28 13.02
N LYS A 238 1.43 -15.71 13.29
CA LYS A 238 2.33 -16.22 12.25
C LYS A 238 1.70 -17.46 11.57
N PRO A 239 1.47 -17.45 10.25
CA PRO A 239 0.95 -18.62 9.56
C PRO A 239 1.91 -19.81 9.67
N THR A 240 1.40 -20.96 10.11
CA THR A 240 2.18 -22.20 10.15
C THR A 240 2.56 -22.65 8.74
N SER A 241 3.55 -23.54 8.62
CA SER A 241 3.88 -24.14 7.33
C SER A 241 2.71 -24.92 6.72
N ASN A 242 1.80 -25.46 7.55
CA ASN A 242 0.59 -26.13 7.06
C ASN A 242 -0.40 -25.11 6.49
N ASN A 243 -0.64 -24.01 7.20
CA ASN A 243 -1.50 -22.91 6.74
C ASN A 243 -1.02 -22.34 5.40
N GLN A 244 0.29 -22.17 5.23
CA GLN A 244 0.87 -21.69 3.97
C GLN A 244 0.63 -22.66 2.82
N LYS A 245 0.87 -23.97 3.03
CA LYS A 245 0.61 -25.00 2.01
C LYS A 245 -0.87 -25.10 1.65
N GLU A 246 -1.75 -24.98 2.64
CA GLU A 246 -3.19 -25.00 2.43
C GLU A 246 -3.67 -23.78 1.64
N ALA A 247 -3.14 -22.59 1.95
CA ALA A 247 -3.37 -21.38 1.17
C ALA A 247 -2.90 -21.52 -0.28
N GLU A 248 -1.70 -22.07 -0.51
CA GLU A 248 -1.18 -22.36 -1.85
C GLU A 248 -2.02 -23.38 -2.61
N GLN A 249 -2.53 -24.40 -1.92
CA GLN A 249 -3.42 -25.39 -2.52
C GLN A 249 -4.76 -24.78 -2.93
N MET A 250 -5.37 -23.96 -2.07
CA MET A 250 -6.60 -23.21 -2.40
C MET A 250 -6.35 -22.20 -3.54
N ALA A 251 -5.21 -21.52 -3.55
CA ALA A 251 -4.79 -20.64 -4.64
C ALA A 251 -4.76 -21.39 -5.98
N LYS A 252 -4.14 -22.58 -6.00
CA LYS A 252 -4.11 -23.44 -7.19
C LYS A 252 -5.51 -23.84 -7.65
N LEU A 253 -6.42 -24.17 -6.74
CA LEU A 253 -7.80 -24.53 -7.09
C LEU A 253 -8.59 -23.36 -7.68
N LEU A 254 -8.37 -22.15 -7.18
CA LEU A 254 -8.92 -20.93 -7.80
C LEU A 254 -8.37 -20.71 -9.20
N ALA A 255 -7.08 -20.97 -9.42
CA ALA A 255 -6.46 -20.80 -10.74
C ALA A 255 -7.13 -21.65 -11.83
N GLU A 256 -7.67 -22.81 -11.48
CA GLU A 256 -8.39 -23.69 -12.42
C GLU A 256 -9.77 -23.13 -12.83
N GLN A 257 -10.30 -22.16 -12.10
CA GLN A 257 -11.58 -21.50 -12.41
C GLN A 257 -11.43 -20.20 -13.20
N ILE A 258 -10.18 -19.75 -13.43
CA ILE A 258 -9.81 -18.56 -14.19
C ILE A 258 -9.34 -18.99 -15.58
#